data_AF-J3LV50-F1
#
_entry.id   AF-J3LV50-F1
#
_cell.length_a   1.000
_cell.length_b   1.000
_cell.length_c   1.000
_cell.angle_alpha   90.00
_cell.angle_beta   90.00
_cell.angle_gamma   90.00
#
_symmetry.space_group_name_H-M   'P 1'
#
loop_
_entity.id
_entity.type
_entity.pdbx_description
1 polymer ?
#
loop_
_entity_poly.entity_id
_entity_poly.type
_entity_poly.pdbx_seq_one_letter_code
_entity_poly.pdbx_strand_id
1 'polypeptide(L)'
;MAATSSALPPVQPKGDTDFGFCFADLGANMTCPIGNVKMQRGNECMANALASCVEITNRVMMTLLGQPVSKEGPFIDIDDLISKYHQIRLTEGKIDRNGYTVDSLLSMIHVFQVDGVNELEKDDSGNHTVGASKLHKVHDWLWLDGNDFVALSSLLADGYPLICGFPVGPRFSYLEYGEIYCPPPNDRAAVDHCAVLVGAHREGRSNWFYFLNSHDTDFCQRTEYKGDGIDCGVGAIETGHFSLNPIQILRFNGRQDIF
;
A
#
# COMPACT_ATOMS: atom_id res chain seq x y z
N MET A 1 0.28 5.35 -66.13
CA MET A 1 0.90 4.70 -64.95
C MET A 1 0.18 5.24 -63.73
N ALA A 2 -0.68 4.43 -63.11
CA ALA A 2 -1.42 4.83 -61.92
C ALA A 2 -0.55 4.54 -60.69
N ALA A 3 -0.25 5.57 -59.90
CA ALA A 3 0.46 5.44 -58.64
C ALA A 3 -0.45 4.74 -57.64
N THR A 4 -0.06 3.53 -57.21
CA THR A 4 -0.66 2.83 -56.08
C THR A 4 -0.33 3.58 -54.80
N SER A 5 -1.33 4.21 -54.21
CA SER A 5 -1.30 4.71 -52.83
C SER A 5 -1.05 3.51 -51.91
N SER A 6 0.16 3.43 -51.34
CA SER A 6 0.43 2.54 -50.22
C SER A 6 -0.29 3.12 -49.00
N ALA A 7 -1.40 2.50 -48.61
CA ALA A 7 -2.03 2.80 -47.33
C ALA A 7 -0.97 2.62 -46.22
N LEU A 8 -0.74 3.69 -45.45
CA LEU A 8 0.03 3.61 -44.22
C LEU A 8 -0.60 2.54 -43.32
N PRO A 9 0.20 1.71 -42.61
CA PRO A 9 -0.35 0.80 -41.64
C PRO A 9 -1.16 1.59 -40.60
N PRO A 10 -2.26 1.01 -40.08
CA PRO A 10 -3.09 1.69 -39.09
C PRO A 10 -2.20 2.05 -37.89
N VAL A 11 -2.25 3.32 -37.50
CA VAL A 11 -1.64 3.81 -36.26
C VAL A 11 -2.34 3.06 -35.12
N GLN A 12 -1.63 2.15 -34.46
CA GLN A 12 -2.12 1.56 -33.21
C GLN A 12 -2.40 2.70 -32.21
N PRO A 13 -3.55 2.67 -31.51
CA PRO A 13 -3.79 3.65 -30.46
C PRO A 13 -2.65 3.55 -29.42
N LYS A 14 -1.95 4.67 -29.21
CA LYS A 14 -1.00 4.85 -28.11
C LYS A 14 -1.77 4.73 -26.79
N GLY A 15 -1.88 3.52 -26.24
CA GLY A 15 -2.62 3.27 -25.00
C GLY A 15 -2.49 1.86 -24.43
N ASP A 16 -2.11 0.88 -25.27
CA ASP A 16 -2.11 -0.54 -24.93
C ASP A 16 -0.70 -1.13 -24.84
N THR A 17 0.23 -0.45 -24.17
CA THR A 17 1.56 -1.02 -23.92
C THR A 17 1.51 -1.88 -22.66
N ASP A 18 1.95 -3.12 -22.78
CA ASP A 18 2.13 -4.02 -21.63
C ASP A 18 3.20 -3.47 -20.68
N PHE A 19 2.93 -3.55 -19.38
CA PHE A 19 3.88 -3.17 -18.35
C PHE A 19 3.60 -3.93 -17.07
N GLY A 20 4.63 -4.09 -16.23
CA GLY A 20 4.48 -4.64 -14.90
C GLY A 20 5.58 -4.12 -13.99
N PHE A 21 5.22 -3.68 -12.80
CA PHE A 21 6.17 -3.32 -11.76
C PHE A 21 5.58 -3.53 -10.37
N CYS A 22 6.44 -3.83 -9.41
CA CYS A 22 6.09 -3.99 -8.01
C CYS A 22 7.23 -3.50 -7.12
N PHE A 23 6.92 -2.79 -6.04
CA PHE A 23 7.93 -2.35 -5.07
C PHE A 23 8.68 -3.52 -4.43
N ALA A 24 8.07 -4.70 -4.37
CA ALA A 24 8.71 -5.93 -3.91
C ALA A 24 9.89 -6.35 -4.78
N ASP A 25 9.92 -5.95 -6.05
CA ASP A 25 10.97 -6.32 -7.01
C ASP A 25 12.05 -5.23 -7.15
N LEU A 26 11.90 -4.12 -6.45
CA LEU A 26 12.79 -2.97 -6.55
C LEU A 26 13.83 -2.96 -5.43
N GLY A 27 15.10 -2.78 -5.80
CA GLY A 27 16.15 -2.32 -4.90
C GLY A 27 16.44 -0.85 -5.17
N ALA A 28 16.08 0.04 -4.25
CA ALA A 28 16.42 1.45 -4.31
C ALA A 28 17.50 1.75 -3.26
N ASN A 29 18.68 2.19 -3.70
CA ASN A 29 19.87 2.28 -2.85
C ASN A 29 20.18 0.98 -2.07
N MET A 30 20.07 -0.18 -2.76
CA MET A 30 20.26 -1.53 -2.18
C MET A 30 19.23 -1.91 -1.09
N THR A 31 18.08 -1.23 -1.05
CA THR A 31 17.00 -1.54 -0.11
C THR A 31 15.64 -1.59 -0.81
N CYS A 32 14.79 -2.56 -0.44
CA CYS A 32 13.41 -2.63 -0.93
C CYS A 32 12.56 -1.52 -0.33
N PRO A 33 11.72 -0.77 -1.09
CA PRO A 33 10.83 0.23 -0.51
C PRO A 33 9.87 -0.33 0.55
N ILE A 34 9.48 -1.61 0.47
CA ILE A 34 8.58 -2.26 1.44
C ILE A 34 9.25 -2.44 2.81
N GLY A 35 10.48 -2.94 2.83
CA GLY A 35 11.28 -3.11 4.05
C GLY A 35 10.85 -4.27 4.93
N ASN A 36 9.59 -4.31 5.36
CA ASN A 36 9.05 -5.35 6.26
C ASN A 36 7.64 -5.77 5.85
N VAL A 37 7.31 -7.03 6.12
CA VAL A 37 5.94 -7.56 6.04
C VAL A 37 5.40 -7.69 7.46
N LYS A 38 4.26 -7.05 7.74
CA LYS A 38 3.66 -7.05 9.08
C LYS A 38 2.83 -8.30 9.33
N MET A 39 2.64 -8.62 10.60
CA MET A 39 1.67 -9.62 11.05
C MET A 39 0.62 -8.94 11.92
N GLN A 40 -0.60 -8.80 11.39
CA GLN A 40 -1.71 -8.21 12.13
C GLN A 40 -2.19 -9.14 13.25
N ARG A 41 -2.72 -8.57 14.35
CA ARG A 41 -3.44 -9.34 15.37
C ARG A 41 -4.94 -9.05 15.24
N GLY A 42 -5.75 -10.10 15.06
CA GLY A 42 -7.20 -9.93 14.93
C GLY A 42 -7.59 -8.95 13.81
N ASN A 43 -8.41 -7.96 14.14
CA ASN A 43 -9.02 -7.02 13.18
C ASN A 43 -8.16 -5.77 12.92
N GLU A 44 -6.83 -5.88 12.87
CA GLU A 44 -5.90 -4.74 12.75
C GLU A 44 -5.45 -4.42 11.31
N CYS A 45 -6.04 -5.03 10.27
CA CYS A 45 -5.60 -4.84 8.87
C CYS A 45 -5.55 -3.37 8.44
N MET A 46 -6.52 -2.55 8.88
CA MET A 46 -6.57 -1.12 8.56
C MET A 46 -5.40 -0.34 9.17
N ALA A 47 -5.10 -0.58 10.46
CA ALA A 47 -3.99 0.06 11.15
C ALA A 47 -2.65 -0.37 10.54
N ASN A 48 -2.50 -1.66 10.23
CA ASN A 48 -1.31 -2.21 9.59
C ASN A 48 -1.10 -1.64 8.17
N ALA A 49 -2.16 -1.59 7.35
CA ALA A 49 -2.08 -1.03 6.01
C ALA A 49 -1.69 0.46 6.03
N LEU A 50 -2.29 1.25 6.92
CA LEU A 50 -1.92 2.66 7.10
C LEU A 50 -0.46 2.81 7.54
N ALA A 51 -0.03 2.06 8.55
CA ALA A 51 1.35 2.09 9.03
C ALA A 51 2.34 1.69 7.92
N SER A 52 2.13 0.56 7.24
CA SER A 52 2.96 0.13 6.11
C SER A 52 2.99 1.19 4.99
N CYS A 53 1.87 1.83 4.69
CA CYS A 53 1.84 2.92 3.71
C CYS A 53 2.71 4.11 4.12
N VAL A 54 2.68 4.52 5.39
CA VAL A 54 3.53 5.60 5.94
C VAL A 54 5.00 5.20 5.94
N GLU A 55 5.32 3.96 6.34
CA GLU A 55 6.70 3.44 6.34
C GLU A 55 7.30 3.43 4.93
N ILE A 56 6.57 2.88 3.95
CA ILE A 56 6.99 2.85 2.55
C ILE A 56 7.16 4.27 2.03
N THR A 57 6.21 5.17 2.31
CA THR A 57 6.28 6.58 1.89
C THR A 57 7.53 7.26 2.45
N ASN A 58 7.84 7.03 3.73
CA ASN A 58 9.04 7.55 4.37
C ASN A 58 10.32 6.97 3.73
N ARG A 59 10.37 5.65 3.47
CA ARG A 59 11.53 4.98 2.84
C ARG A 59 11.79 5.51 1.43
N VAL A 60 10.75 5.68 0.63
CA VAL A 60 10.87 6.27 -0.72
C VAL A 60 11.38 7.70 -0.62
N MET A 61 10.87 8.51 0.32
CA MET A 61 11.36 9.88 0.50
C MET A 61 12.81 9.96 0.93
N MET A 62 13.23 9.16 1.90
CA MET A 62 14.61 9.13 2.35
C MET A 62 15.55 8.72 1.20
N THR A 63 15.14 7.76 0.38
CA THR A 63 15.87 7.37 -0.85
C THR A 63 16.01 8.54 -1.81
N LEU A 64 14.92 9.26 -2.11
CA LEU A 64 14.93 10.42 -3.01
C LEU A 64 15.81 11.57 -2.49
N LEU A 65 15.89 11.74 -1.17
CA LEU A 65 16.76 12.72 -0.51
C LEU A 65 18.22 12.25 -0.38
N GLY A 66 18.57 11.07 -0.89
CA GLY A 66 19.90 10.47 -0.74
C GLY A 66 20.27 10.17 0.72
N GLN A 67 19.28 10.07 1.60
CA GLN A 67 19.48 9.75 3.01
C GLN A 67 19.57 8.23 3.21
N PRO A 68 20.32 7.76 4.22
CA PRO A 68 20.39 6.35 4.55
C PRO A 68 19.01 5.79 4.90
N VAL A 69 18.68 4.61 4.35
CA VAL A 69 17.47 3.85 4.67
C VAL A 69 17.90 2.54 5.32
N SER A 70 17.27 2.20 6.45
CA SER A 70 17.52 0.90 7.09
C SER A 70 16.94 -0.23 6.24
N LYS A 71 17.49 -1.44 6.32
CA LYS A 71 17.03 -2.57 5.49
C LYS A 71 15.53 -2.85 5.69
N GLU A 72 15.04 -2.82 6.92
CA GLU A 72 13.67 -3.26 7.25
C GLU A 72 12.76 -2.15 7.81
N GLY A 73 13.33 -1.12 8.45
CA GLY A 73 12.59 -0.05 9.12
C GLY A 73 12.38 1.23 8.27
N PRO A 74 11.54 2.17 8.70
CA PRO A 74 11.01 2.30 10.05
C PRO A 74 9.94 1.26 10.39
N PHE A 75 9.71 1.05 11.69
CA PHE A 75 8.64 0.20 12.21
C PHE A 75 7.72 1.06 13.06
N ILE A 76 6.55 1.40 12.55
CA ILE A 76 5.54 2.17 13.27
C ILE A 76 4.88 1.28 14.32
N ASP A 77 4.70 1.83 15.52
CA ASP A 77 4.03 1.19 16.64
C ASP A 77 2.50 1.16 16.42
N ILE A 78 1.99 -0.02 16.06
CA ILE A 78 0.56 -0.25 15.84
C ILE A 78 -0.25 -0.08 17.13
N ASP A 79 0.31 -0.47 18.27
CA ASP A 79 -0.36 -0.37 19.58
C ASP A 79 -0.51 1.10 20.00
N ASP A 80 0.49 1.94 19.73
CA ASP A 80 0.41 3.38 19.92
C ASP A 80 -0.67 4.04 19.05
N LEU A 81 -0.72 3.69 17.75
CA LEU A 81 -1.74 4.19 16.83
C LEU A 81 -3.15 3.83 17.30
N ILE A 82 -3.39 2.55 17.61
CA ILE A 82 -4.69 2.05 18.05
C ILE A 82 -5.09 2.68 19.39
N SER A 83 -4.15 2.81 20.32
CA SER A 83 -4.39 3.43 21.62
C SER A 83 -4.82 4.89 21.47
N LYS A 84 -4.09 5.68 20.68
CA LYS A 84 -4.43 7.10 20.40
C LYS A 84 -5.76 7.24 19.67
N TYR A 85 -6.02 6.38 18.68
CA TYR A 85 -7.31 6.30 18.01
C TYR A 85 -8.45 6.11 19.01
N HIS A 86 -8.34 5.12 19.90
CA HIS A 86 -9.39 4.85 20.89
C HIS A 86 -9.59 6.03 21.86
N GLN A 87 -8.54 6.74 22.24
CA GLN A 87 -8.68 7.95 23.08
C GLN A 87 -9.49 9.05 22.37
N ILE A 88 -9.25 9.28 21.08
CA ILE A 88 -10.04 10.24 20.29
C ILE A 88 -11.50 9.80 20.23
N ARG A 89 -11.77 8.54 19.90
CA ARG A 89 -13.14 7.99 19.80
C ARG A 89 -13.90 8.08 21.12
N LEU A 90 -13.25 7.78 22.24
CA LEU A 90 -13.81 7.94 23.58
C LEU A 90 -14.18 9.40 23.87
N THR A 91 -13.30 10.34 23.48
CA THR A 91 -13.55 11.78 23.66
C THR A 91 -14.73 12.28 22.81
N GLU A 92 -14.92 11.72 21.61
CA GLU A 92 -16.06 12.01 20.74
C GLU A 92 -17.36 11.31 21.16
N GLY A 93 -17.34 10.46 22.20
CA GLY A 93 -18.49 9.64 22.60
C GLY A 93 -18.88 8.57 21.58
N LYS A 94 -17.99 8.24 20.64
CA LYS A 94 -18.18 7.18 19.64
C LYS A 94 -17.48 5.92 20.13
N ILE A 95 -18.25 4.92 20.52
CA ILE A 95 -17.70 3.59 20.85
C ILE A 95 -17.90 2.70 19.64
N ASP A 96 -16.82 2.33 18.96
CA ASP A 96 -16.90 1.40 17.84
C ASP A 96 -17.20 0.00 18.37
N ARG A 97 -18.43 -0.46 18.15
CA ARG A 97 -18.88 -1.78 18.60
C ARG A 97 -18.65 -2.88 17.56
N ASN A 98 -18.45 -2.51 16.29
CA ASN A 98 -18.41 -3.44 15.15
C ASN A 98 -17.29 -3.07 14.16
N GLY A 99 -16.07 -3.54 14.41
CA GLY A 99 -14.96 -3.45 13.45
C GLY A 99 -14.53 -2.02 13.09
N TYR A 100 -13.57 -1.92 12.17
CA TYR A 100 -13.11 -0.64 11.64
C TYR A 100 -13.93 -0.24 10.41
N THR A 101 -14.24 1.05 10.30
CA THR A 101 -14.98 1.65 9.18
C THR A 101 -14.10 2.65 8.44
N VAL A 102 -14.60 3.23 7.34
CA VAL A 102 -13.91 4.35 6.68
C VAL A 102 -13.64 5.50 7.66
N ASP A 103 -14.61 5.81 8.53
CA ASP A 103 -14.46 6.82 9.59
C ASP A 103 -13.34 6.47 10.59
N SER A 104 -13.12 5.17 10.84
CA SER A 104 -11.98 4.69 11.62
C SER A 104 -10.66 5.00 10.94
N LEU A 105 -10.54 4.74 9.63
CA LEU A 105 -9.33 5.05 8.86
C LEU A 105 -9.02 6.55 8.89
N LEU A 106 -10.04 7.39 8.66
CA LEU A 106 -9.87 8.84 8.69
C LEU A 106 -9.44 9.34 10.08
N SER A 107 -9.99 8.76 11.15
CA SER A 107 -9.57 9.07 12.52
C SER A 107 -8.13 8.64 12.79
N MET A 108 -7.70 7.49 12.27
CA MET A 108 -6.31 7.02 12.38
C MET A 108 -5.34 7.91 11.58
N ILE A 109 -5.73 8.37 10.39
CA ILE A 109 -4.96 9.38 9.65
C ILE A 109 -4.87 10.68 10.46
N HIS A 110 -5.96 11.08 11.13
CA HIS A 110 -5.96 12.25 12.00
C HIS A 110 -4.98 12.12 13.18
N VAL A 111 -4.84 10.93 13.78
CA VAL A 111 -3.80 10.64 14.79
C VAL A 111 -2.41 10.95 14.23
N PHE A 112 -2.10 10.48 13.01
CA PHE A 112 -0.82 10.79 12.36
C PHE A 112 -0.63 12.29 12.11
N GLN A 113 -1.68 13.03 11.79
CA GLN A 113 -1.59 14.46 11.50
C GLN A 113 -1.34 15.30 12.76
N VAL A 114 -2.06 15.02 13.84
CA VAL A 114 -2.02 15.85 15.06
C VAL A 114 -0.92 15.39 15.99
N ASP A 115 -1.00 14.14 16.46
CA ASP A 115 -0.12 13.62 17.51
C ASP A 115 1.15 12.99 16.90
N GLY A 116 1.00 12.31 15.77
CA GLY A 116 2.01 11.39 15.24
C GLY A 116 2.00 10.04 15.96
N VAL A 117 2.69 9.05 15.39
CA VAL A 117 2.79 7.69 15.92
C VAL A 117 4.24 7.32 16.14
N ASN A 118 4.54 6.63 17.24
CA ASN A 118 5.89 6.24 17.61
C ASN A 118 6.50 5.25 16.59
N GLU A 119 7.82 5.37 16.38
CA GLU A 119 8.66 4.34 15.76
C GLU A 119 9.19 3.40 16.86
N LEU A 120 9.12 2.10 16.63
CA LEU A 120 9.74 1.07 17.43
C LEU A 120 11.23 0.99 17.10
N GLU A 121 12.07 0.87 18.14
CA GLU A 121 13.50 0.62 17.99
C GLU A 121 13.78 -0.87 18.16
N LYS A 122 14.80 -1.38 17.47
CA LYS A 122 15.31 -2.73 17.75
C LYS A 122 16.25 -2.67 18.96
N ASP A 123 15.98 -3.50 19.96
CA ASP A 123 16.91 -3.72 21.06
C ASP A 123 18.11 -4.58 20.62
N ASP A 124 19.09 -4.75 21.53
CA ASP A 124 20.29 -5.56 21.29
C ASP A 124 19.98 -7.04 21.00
N SER A 125 18.77 -7.51 21.34
CA SER A 125 18.28 -8.87 21.06
C SER A 125 17.55 -8.96 19.71
N GLY A 126 17.43 -7.85 18.99
CA GLY A 126 16.72 -7.75 17.71
C GLY A 126 15.20 -7.62 17.85
N ASN A 127 14.67 -7.50 19.08
CA ASN A 127 13.24 -7.31 19.32
C ASN A 127 12.84 -5.85 19.19
N HIS A 128 11.64 -5.59 18.67
CA HIS A 128 11.09 -4.26 18.63
C HIS A 128 10.60 -3.82 20.00
N THR A 129 11.11 -2.69 20.49
CA THR A 129 10.77 -2.09 21.78
C THR A 129 10.42 -0.62 21.59
N VAL A 130 9.68 -0.06 22.55
CA VAL A 130 9.36 1.38 22.56
C VAL A 130 10.65 2.13 22.90
N GLY A 131 11.29 2.67 21.86
CA GLY A 131 12.56 3.38 21.96
C GLY A 131 12.43 4.89 22.19
N ALA A 132 13.50 5.64 21.91
CA ALA A 132 13.45 7.10 21.94
C ALA A 132 12.37 7.59 20.95
N SER A 133 11.45 8.44 21.42
CA SER A 133 10.15 8.76 20.81
C SER A 133 10.25 9.49 19.46
N LYS A 134 10.72 8.82 18.42
CA LYS A 134 10.64 9.33 17.06
C LYS A 134 9.21 9.15 16.57
N LEU A 135 8.57 10.27 16.29
CA LEU A 135 7.19 10.30 15.80
C LEU A 135 7.16 10.39 14.28
N HIS A 136 6.40 9.50 13.66
CA HIS A 136 5.99 9.62 12.25
C HIS A 136 4.69 10.41 12.19
N LYS A 137 4.67 11.43 11.33
CA LYS A 137 3.48 12.23 11.07
C LYS A 137 3.04 12.05 9.63
N VAL A 138 1.80 12.43 9.35
CA VAL A 138 1.28 12.62 7.98
C VAL A 138 0.92 14.09 7.86
N HIS A 139 1.30 14.75 6.76
CA HIS A 139 0.84 16.12 6.53
C HIS A 139 -0.52 16.13 5.84
N ASP A 140 -0.65 15.39 4.75
CA ASP A 140 -1.82 15.46 3.87
C ASP A 140 -2.05 14.12 3.18
N TRP A 141 -3.26 13.92 2.66
CA TRP A 141 -3.70 12.67 2.05
C TRP A 141 -4.78 12.94 1.00
N LEU A 142 -4.91 12.05 0.01
CA LEU A 142 -5.87 12.17 -1.06
C LEU A 142 -6.74 10.92 -1.17
N TRP A 143 -8.04 11.13 -1.42
CA TRP A 143 -8.97 10.08 -1.81
C TRP A 143 -9.01 9.95 -3.33
N LEU A 144 -8.81 8.74 -3.85
CA LEU A 144 -8.68 8.50 -5.29
C LEU A 144 -9.88 7.74 -5.85
N ASP A 145 -10.09 7.81 -7.16
CA ASP A 145 -11.06 6.95 -7.84
C ASP A 145 -10.46 5.55 -8.03
N GLY A 146 -11.06 4.54 -7.41
CA GLY A 146 -10.64 3.14 -7.51
C GLY A 146 -10.76 2.54 -8.91
N ASN A 147 -11.49 3.19 -9.81
CA ASN A 147 -11.70 2.72 -11.18
C ASN A 147 -10.70 3.31 -12.19
N ASP A 148 -9.92 4.33 -11.81
CA ASP A 148 -8.94 4.95 -12.70
C ASP A 148 -7.60 4.22 -12.63
N PHE A 149 -7.53 3.06 -13.29
CA PHE A 149 -6.31 2.26 -13.32
C PHE A 149 -5.10 3.05 -13.82
N VAL A 150 -5.27 3.95 -14.79
CA VAL A 150 -4.17 4.73 -15.36
C VAL A 150 -3.62 5.69 -14.32
N ALA A 151 -4.47 6.48 -13.65
CA ALA A 151 -4.02 7.40 -12.60
C ALA A 151 -3.37 6.65 -11.42
N LEU A 152 -3.99 5.55 -10.96
CA LEU A 152 -3.45 4.75 -9.86
C LEU A 152 -2.09 4.13 -10.22
N SER A 153 -1.95 3.58 -11.43
CA SER A 153 -0.67 3.03 -11.91
C SER A 153 0.41 4.10 -12.03
N SER A 154 0.07 5.33 -12.44
CA SER A 154 1.01 6.44 -12.48
C SER A 154 1.51 6.83 -11.08
N LEU A 155 0.60 6.92 -10.10
CA LEU A 155 0.97 7.23 -8.71
C LEU A 155 1.88 6.15 -8.10
N LEU A 156 1.57 4.87 -8.36
CA LEU A 156 2.41 3.76 -7.94
C LEU A 156 3.79 3.83 -8.61
N ALA A 157 3.87 4.15 -9.90
CA ALA A 157 5.14 4.31 -10.61
C ALA A 157 5.98 5.47 -10.06
N ASP A 158 5.33 6.55 -9.64
CA ASP A 158 5.97 7.69 -8.95
C ASP A 158 6.42 7.36 -7.51
N GLY A 159 6.15 6.13 -7.05
CA GLY A 159 6.55 5.58 -5.75
C GLY A 159 5.57 5.87 -4.62
N TYR A 160 4.30 6.19 -4.91
CA TYR A 160 3.27 6.39 -3.89
C TYR A 160 2.52 5.09 -3.63
N PRO A 161 2.75 4.40 -2.50
CA PRO A 161 1.88 3.30 -2.08
C PRO A 161 0.47 3.82 -1.80
N LEU A 162 -0.55 2.99 -2.04
CA LEU A 162 -1.95 3.39 -1.89
C LEU A 162 -2.68 2.43 -0.95
N ILE A 163 -3.31 2.95 0.10
CA ILE A 163 -4.15 2.13 0.99
C ILE A 163 -5.44 1.81 0.26
N CYS A 164 -5.84 0.54 0.21
CA CYS A 164 -7.11 0.12 -0.39
C CYS A 164 -7.82 -0.86 0.52
N GLY A 165 -9.11 -1.09 0.27
CA GLY A 165 -9.83 -2.18 0.90
C GLY A 165 -10.71 -2.93 -0.08
N PHE A 166 -10.89 -4.22 0.16
CA PHE A 166 -11.63 -5.12 -0.71
C PHE A 166 -12.29 -6.26 0.07
N PRO A 167 -13.35 -6.87 -0.49
CA PRO A 167 -13.99 -8.04 0.10
C PRO A 167 -13.05 -9.26 0.13
N VAL A 168 -13.05 -9.99 1.24
CA VAL A 168 -12.29 -11.24 1.38
C VAL A 168 -13.20 -12.45 1.37
N GLY A 169 -12.95 -13.37 0.43
CA GLY A 169 -13.60 -14.67 0.36
C GLY A 169 -12.68 -15.81 0.83
N PRO A 170 -13.18 -17.05 0.91
CA PRO A 170 -12.41 -18.21 1.39
C PRO A 170 -11.09 -18.46 0.64
N ARG A 171 -11.00 -18.03 -0.62
CA ARG A 171 -9.79 -18.20 -1.46
C ARG A 171 -8.66 -17.24 -1.09
N PHE A 172 -8.95 -16.14 -0.39
CA PHE A 172 -7.94 -15.13 -0.07
C PHE A 172 -6.80 -15.71 0.76
N SER A 173 -7.10 -16.55 1.76
CA SER A 173 -6.10 -17.17 2.63
C SER A 173 -5.22 -18.22 1.93
N TYR A 174 -5.59 -18.66 0.73
CA TYR A 174 -4.88 -19.68 -0.04
C TYR A 174 -4.22 -19.11 -1.30
N LEU A 175 -4.17 -17.79 -1.44
CA LEU A 175 -3.60 -17.16 -2.62
C LEU A 175 -2.11 -17.50 -2.74
N GLU A 176 -1.74 -18.15 -3.83
CA GLU A 176 -0.34 -18.48 -4.12
C GLU A 176 0.35 -17.38 -4.91
N TYR A 177 1.68 -17.37 -4.89
CA TYR A 177 2.46 -16.43 -5.69
C TYR A 177 2.14 -16.59 -7.19
N GLY A 178 1.89 -15.47 -7.86
CA GLY A 178 1.55 -15.42 -9.28
C GLY A 178 0.05 -15.56 -9.58
N GLU A 179 -0.77 -15.91 -8.59
CA GLU A 179 -2.22 -15.90 -8.74
C GLU A 179 -2.79 -14.47 -8.60
N ILE A 180 -3.83 -14.18 -9.38
CA ILE A 180 -4.58 -12.92 -9.30
C ILE A 180 -5.85 -13.19 -8.50
N TYR A 181 -5.99 -12.52 -7.36
CA TYR A 181 -7.17 -12.57 -6.54
C TYR A 181 -8.32 -11.81 -7.21
N CYS A 182 -9.45 -12.50 -7.38
CA CYS A 182 -10.72 -11.91 -7.82
C CYS A 182 -11.65 -11.85 -6.60
N PRO A 183 -11.87 -10.66 -6.00
CA PRO A 183 -12.75 -10.53 -4.87
C PRO A 183 -14.18 -11.00 -5.18
N PRO A 184 -14.92 -11.56 -4.19
CA PRO A 184 -16.33 -11.86 -4.39
C PRO A 184 -17.12 -10.57 -4.67
N PRO A 185 -18.30 -10.67 -5.32
CA PRO A 185 -19.18 -9.52 -5.49
C PRO A 185 -19.44 -8.81 -4.16
N ASN A 186 -19.33 -7.48 -4.18
CA ASN A 186 -19.45 -6.69 -2.97
C ASN A 186 -20.93 -6.48 -2.59
N ASP A 187 -21.49 -7.45 -1.87
CA ASP A 187 -22.88 -7.38 -1.38
C ASP A 187 -22.98 -6.62 -0.04
N ARG A 188 -21.87 -6.08 0.48
CA ARG A 188 -21.78 -5.51 1.83
C ARG A 188 -21.24 -4.08 1.81
N ALA A 189 -21.76 -3.25 2.71
CA ALA A 189 -21.31 -1.85 2.87
C ALA A 189 -20.06 -1.69 3.75
N ALA A 190 -19.48 -2.79 4.26
CA ALA A 190 -18.35 -2.78 5.18
C ALA A 190 -17.02 -2.99 4.43
N VAL A 191 -15.93 -2.44 4.98
CA VAL A 191 -14.58 -2.74 4.52
C VAL A 191 -14.13 -4.02 5.22
N ASP A 192 -14.05 -5.12 4.48
CA ASP A 192 -13.71 -6.43 5.05
C ASP A 192 -12.22 -6.56 5.36
N HIS A 193 -11.36 -6.10 4.43
CA HIS A 193 -9.91 -6.15 4.58
C HIS A 193 -9.25 -4.92 3.96
N CYS A 194 -8.18 -4.45 4.59
CA CYS A 194 -7.34 -3.35 4.08
C CYS A 194 -5.93 -3.86 3.77
N ALA A 195 -5.36 -3.38 2.68
CA ALA A 195 -4.01 -3.68 2.23
C ALA A 195 -3.39 -2.44 1.57
N VAL A 196 -2.13 -2.55 1.15
CA VAL A 196 -1.42 -1.45 0.47
C VAL A 196 -1.10 -1.85 -0.97
N LEU A 197 -1.62 -1.13 -1.95
CA LEU A 197 -1.19 -1.27 -3.34
C LEU A 197 0.27 -0.81 -3.46
N VAL A 198 1.11 -1.66 -4.05
CA VAL A 198 2.56 -1.50 -4.16
C VAL A 198 3.08 -1.77 -5.57
N GLY A 199 2.18 -1.90 -6.55
CA GLY A 199 2.56 -2.13 -7.94
C GLY A 199 1.35 -2.26 -8.85
N ALA A 200 1.60 -2.23 -10.15
CA ALA A 200 0.57 -2.36 -11.17
C ALA A 200 1.08 -3.20 -12.34
N HIS A 201 0.14 -3.86 -13.02
CA HIS A 201 0.43 -4.66 -14.20
C HIS A 201 -0.69 -4.52 -15.23
N ARG A 202 -0.29 -4.43 -16.49
CA ARG A 202 -1.14 -4.53 -17.67
C ARG A 202 -0.55 -5.55 -18.64
N GLU A 203 -1.36 -6.52 -19.02
CA GLU A 203 -1.04 -7.50 -20.07
C GLU A 203 -2.24 -7.63 -21.00
N GLY A 204 -2.09 -7.16 -22.24
CA GLY A 204 -3.16 -7.03 -23.20
C GLY A 204 -4.31 -6.17 -22.67
N ARG A 205 -5.45 -6.80 -22.38
CA ARG A 205 -6.66 -6.13 -21.86
C ARG A 205 -6.85 -6.33 -20.36
N SER A 206 -6.00 -7.14 -19.74
CA SER A 206 -6.09 -7.46 -18.32
C SER A 206 -5.27 -6.45 -17.52
N ASN A 207 -5.85 -5.96 -16.43
CA ASN A 207 -5.19 -5.06 -15.49
C ASN A 207 -5.31 -5.64 -14.08
N TRP A 208 -4.25 -5.57 -13.30
CA TRP A 208 -4.27 -5.91 -11.88
C TRP A 208 -3.28 -5.06 -11.11
N PHE A 209 -3.47 -4.99 -9.80
CA PHE A 209 -2.54 -4.36 -8.88
C PHE A 209 -1.83 -5.42 -8.04
N TYR A 210 -0.62 -5.11 -7.60
CA TYR A 210 0.05 -5.85 -6.54
C TYR A 210 -0.26 -5.18 -5.20
N PHE A 211 -0.57 -5.98 -4.18
CA PHE A 211 -0.87 -5.49 -2.84
C PHE A 211 0.00 -6.17 -1.79
N LEU A 212 0.50 -5.38 -0.83
CA LEU A 212 1.15 -5.83 0.38
C LEU A 212 0.07 -6.10 1.45
N ASN A 213 0.09 -7.31 1.98
CA ASN A 213 -0.78 -7.78 3.05
C ASN A 213 -0.07 -7.73 4.42
N SER A 214 -0.84 -7.89 5.49
CA SER A 214 -0.36 -7.98 6.87
C SER A 214 -0.56 -9.38 7.48
N HIS A 215 -0.39 -10.43 6.67
CA HIS A 215 -0.48 -11.84 7.06
C HIS A 215 0.91 -12.50 7.09
N ASP A 216 1.93 -11.80 7.57
CA ASP A 216 3.31 -12.31 7.71
C ASP A 216 3.96 -12.82 6.40
N THR A 217 5.09 -13.50 6.56
CA THR A 217 5.96 -13.98 5.48
C THR A 217 5.49 -15.29 4.81
N ASP A 218 4.48 -15.95 5.35
CA ASP A 218 3.92 -17.19 4.76
C ASP A 218 2.94 -16.87 3.62
N PHE A 219 2.35 -15.68 3.62
CA PHE A 219 1.43 -15.24 2.57
C PHE A 219 2.14 -15.01 1.23
N CYS A 220 1.66 -15.63 0.15
CA CYS A 220 2.20 -15.52 -1.22
C CYS A 220 3.73 -15.64 -1.30
N GLN A 221 4.31 -16.61 -0.59
CA GLN A 221 5.75 -16.83 -0.58
C GLN A 221 6.27 -17.28 -1.97
N ARG A 222 7.36 -16.67 -2.43
CA ARG A 222 8.07 -17.04 -3.65
C ARG A 222 9.07 -18.15 -3.35
N THR A 223 9.16 -19.13 -4.23
CA THR A 223 10.11 -20.25 -4.09
C THR A 223 11.54 -19.87 -4.44
N GLU A 224 11.77 -18.78 -5.18
CA GLU A 224 13.08 -18.30 -5.59
C GLU A 224 13.29 -16.82 -5.20
N TYR A 225 14.21 -16.56 -4.28
CA TYR A 225 14.66 -15.20 -3.94
C TYR A 225 15.67 -14.70 -4.98
N LYS A 226 15.37 -13.58 -5.65
CA LYS A 226 16.30 -12.90 -6.58
C LYS A 226 16.32 -11.40 -6.28
N GLY A 227 17.47 -10.87 -5.89
CA GLY A 227 17.72 -9.41 -5.78
C GLY A 227 17.63 -8.86 -4.35
N ASP A 228 17.36 -7.55 -4.24
CA ASP A 228 17.28 -6.80 -2.98
C ASP A 228 15.83 -6.58 -2.49
N GLY A 229 14.89 -7.30 -3.11
CA GLY A 229 13.44 -7.21 -2.89
C GLY A 229 12.94 -7.97 -1.66
N ILE A 230 11.62 -8.13 -1.56
CA ILE A 230 10.98 -9.09 -0.65
C ILE A 230 10.32 -10.22 -1.45
N ASP A 231 10.28 -11.42 -0.87
CA ASP A 231 9.81 -12.64 -1.50
C ASP A 231 8.48 -13.17 -0.97
N CYS A 232 7.79 -12.39 -0.15
CA CYS A 232 6.54 -12.79 0.51
C CYS A 232 5.66 -11.57 0.81
N GLY A 233 4.45 -11.82 1.31
CA GLY A 233 3.50 -10.79 1.76
C GLY A 233 2.79 -10.03 0.65
N VAL A 234 3.18 -10.23 -0.61
CA VAL A 234 2.67 -9.48 -1.76
C VAL A 234 1.86 -10.38 -2.70
N GLY A 235 0.55 -10.12 -2.76
CA GLY A 235 -0.38 -10.76 -3.69
C GLY A 235 -0.71 -9.87 -4.89
N ALA A 236 -1.51 -10.38 -5.81
CA ALA A 236 -2.08 -9.61 -6.92
C ALA A 236 -3.61 -9.61 -6.84
N ILE A 237 -4.26 -8.51 -7.24
CA ILE A 237 -5.72 -8.32 -7.20
C ILE A 237 -6.22 -7.68 -8.49
N GLU A 238 -7.32 -8.20 -9.02
CA GLU A 238 -8.01 -7.64 -10.18
C GLU A 238 -8.54 -6.22 -9.91
N THR A 239 -8.48 -5.35 -10.92
CA THR A 239 -8.96 -3.96 -10.81
C THR A 239 -10.49 -3.88 -10.66
N GLY A 240 -11.00 -2.81 -10.03
CA GLY A 240 -12.43 -2.49 -10.02
C GLY A 240 -13.26 -3.14 -8.90
N HIS A 241 -12.61 -3.82 -7.96
CA HIS A 241 -13.28 -4.55 -6.86
C HIS A 241 -12.98 -3.99 -5.47
N PHE A 242 -12.74 -2.68 -5.36
CA PHE A 242 -12.44 -2.03 -4.08
C PHE A 242 -13.71 -1.68 -3.31
N SER A 243 -13.81 -2.16 -2.07
CA SER A 243 -14.84 -1.74 -1.09
C SER A 243 -14.46 -0.44 -0.39
N LEU A 244 -13.16 -0.10 -0.38
CA LEU A 244 -12.62 1.20 0.01
C LEU A 244 -11.75 1.68 -1.14
N ASN A 245 -12.16 2.80 -1.74
CA ASN A 245 -11.37 3.49 -2.76
C ASN A 245 -9.95 3.80 -2.26
N PRO A 246 -8.94 3.75 -3.15
CA PRO A 246 -7.57 3.97 -2.73
C PRO A 246 -7.34 5.34 -2.09
N ILE A 247 -6.51 5.35 -1.04
CA ILE A 247 -6.06 6.56 -0.35
C ILE A 247 -4.55 6.68 -0.48
N GLN A 248 -4.10 7.86 -0.87
CA GLN A 248 -2.68 8.21 -0.94
C GLN A 248 -2.28 9.03 0.29
N ILE A 249 -1.18 8.66 0.94
CA ILE A 249 -0.50 9.52 1.91
C ILE A 249 0.51 10.39 1.17
N LEU A 250 0.43 11.72 1.32
CA LEU A 250 1.34 12.64 0.65
C LEU A 250 2.67 12.73 1.41
N ARG A 251 3.75 12.80 0.63
CA ARG A 251 5.11 12.98 1.12
C ARG A 251 5.31 14.40 1.67
N PHE A 252 6.04 14.53 2.76
CA PHE A 252 6.51 15.82 3.27
C PHE A 252 7.34 16.50 2.17
N ASN A 253 7.05 17.77 1.86
CA ASN A 253 7.65 18.55 0.75
C ASN A 253 7.40 18.04 -0.68
N GLY A 254 6.47 17.09 -0.90
CA GLY A 254 6.17 16.54 -2.24
C GLY A 254 5.41 17.48 -3.18
N ARG A 255 4.90 18.61 -2.69
CA ARG A 255 4.26 19.66 -3.50
C ARG A 255 4.76 21.03 -3.04
N GLN A 256 5.84 21.52 -3.64
CA GLN A 256 6.05 22.97 -3.72
C GLN A 256 5.76 23.55 -5.11
N ASP A 257 5.79 22.77 -6.19
CA ASP A 257 5.63 23.35 -7.54
C ASP A 257 4.81 22.45 -8.47
N ILE A 258 3.47 22.55 -8.43
CA ILE A 258 2.61 22.36 -9.62
C ILE A 258 1.40 23.27 -9.45
N PHE A 259 1.53 24.55 -9.84
CA PHE A 259 0.56 25.36 -10.59
C PHE A 259 1.26 26.60 -11.14
#